data_AF-A0A8T7FMW6-F1
#
_entry.id   AF-A0A8T7FMW6-F1
#
_cell.length_a   1.000
_cell.length_b   1.000
_cell.length_c   1.000
_cell.angle_alpha   90.00
_cell.angle_beta   90.00
_cell.angle_gamma   90.00
#
_symmetry.space_group_name_H-M   'P 1'
#
loop_
_entity.id
_entity.type
_entity.pdbx_description
1 polymer ?
#
loop_
_entity_poly.entity_id
_entity_poly.type
_entity_poly.pdbx_seq_one_letter_code
_entity_poly.pdbx_strand_id
1 'polypeptide(L)'
;MNEARIYKHSTFSAILIAIFFAFVSVVLCTTIGMEAPFVALPVAALMLVVLGTVFVSRLSKVVLSEDEITTQGLFGAKTLRWTEISRVSGRGNGIKLHNFDEDVTVAPDQQLPRYEEIIETIGKKRPDLFSPLDHSEMKRGLGSYSGVLISALFLVGVAAAFFFGGDLSSDAPVAFIVIAGIILIFLWMFLASPQSLTLDGRTLQLKYLLNEKTLSAEEIASVQFVYTRTRNGKQYYIALNLAGGGTIRISGLGVSLPVTYLVLKNWHRANAQGSSANLH
;
A
#
# COMPACT_ATOMS: atom_id res chain seq x y z
N MET A 1 13.89 -6.26 -30.42
CA MET A 1 12.68 -6.56 -29.63
C MET A 1 13.10 -6.77 -28.20
N ASN A 2 12.57 -6.02 -27.25
CA ASN A 2 12.81 -6.33 -25.84
C ASN A 2 11.94 -7.52 -25.46
N GLU A 3 12.52 -8.52 -24.80
CA GLU A 3 11.78 -9.67 -24.31
C GLU A 3 10.76 -9.27 -23.24
N ALA A 4 9.62 -9.97 -23.23
CA ALA A 4 8.58 -9.76 -22.24
C ALA A 4 9.11 -10.04 -20.83
N ARG A 5 8.94 -9.09 -19.91
CA ARG A 5 9.38 -9.21 -18.52
C ARG A 5 8.32 -9.92 -17.70
N ILE A 6 8.70 -10.98 -16.99
CA ILE A 6 7.79 -11.79 -16.18
C ILE A 6 8.11 -11.60 -14.70
N TYR A 7 7.11 -11.15 -13.95
CA TYR A 7 7.15 -11.02 -12.50
C TYR A 7 6.23 -12.05 -11.88
N LYS A 8 6.78 -12.97 -11.08
CA LYS A 8 6.02 -14.02 -10.39
C LYS A 8 6.63 -14.31 -9.04
N HIS A 9 5.83 -14.78 -8.10
CA HIS A 9 6.35 -15.33 -6.87
C HIS A 9 7.17 -16.61 -7.12
N SER A 10 8.03 -16.96 -6.16
CA SER A 10 8.80 -18.21 -6.23
C SER A 10 7.85 -19.40 -6.16
N THR A 11 7.83 -20.24 -7.20
CA THR A 11 7.03 -21.48 -7.24
C THR A 11 7.34 -22.38 -6.05
N PHE A 12 8.60 -22.43 -5.62
CA PHE A 12 9.02 -23.17 -4.44
C PHE A 12 8.28 -22.72 -3.17
N SER A 13 8.08 -21.39 -3.00
CA SER A 13 7.33 -20.87 -1.86
C SER A 13 5.85 -21.28 -1.88
N ALA A 14 5.24 -21.35 -3.07
CA ALA A 14 3.86 -21.82 -3.22
C ALA A 14 3.74 -23.32 -2.90
N ILE A 15 4.70 -24.14 -3.35
CA ILE A 15 4.78 -25.57 -3.01
C ILE A 15 4.93 -25.77 -1.50
N LEU A 16 5.81 -25.01 -0.85
CA LEU A 16 6.02 -25.11 0.59
C LEU A 16 4.77 -24.72 1.38
N ILE A 17 4.05 -23.68 0.95
CA ILE A 17 2.76 -23.30 1.53
C ILE A 17 1.72 -24.42 1.32
N ALA A 18 1.69 -25.05 0.15
CA ALA A 18 0.76 -26.16 -0.12
C ALA A 18 1.08 -27.42 0.72
N ILE A 19 2.36 -27.74 0.94
CA ILE A 19 2.77 -28.84 1.81
C ILE A 19 2.41 -28.52 3.26
N PHE A 20 2.72 -27.31 3.73
CA PHE A 20 2.35 -26.84 5.07
C PHE A 20 0.83 -26.89 5.27
N PHE A 21 0.06 -26.49 4.26
CA PHE A 21 -1.40 -26.57 4.24
C PHE A 21 -1.89 -28.01 4.40
N ALA A 22 -1.39 -28.94 3.56
CA ALA A 22 -1.77 -30.35 3.66
C ALA A 22 -1.45 -30.93 5.05
N PHE A 23 -0.29 -30.57 5.60
CA PHE A 23 0.10 -30.97 6.95
C PHE A 23 -0.85 -30.44 8.04
N VAL A 24 -1.11 -29.12 8.04
CA VAL A 24 -2.02 -28.48 9.02
C VAL A 24 -3.44 -29.04 8.92
N SER A 25 -3.95 -29.28 7.71
CA SER A 25 -5.25 -29.90 7.50
C SER A 25 -5.32 -31.31 8.07
N VAL A 26 -4.32 -32.16 7.85
CA VAL A 26 -4.27 -33.51 8.43
C VAL A 26 -4.22 -33.44 9.96
N VAL A 27 -3.34 -32.59 10.52
CA VAL A 27 -3.24 -32.41 11.98
C VAL A 27 -4.58 -31.98 12.56
N LEU A 28 -5.23 -30.95 12.01
CA LEU A 28 -6.54 -30.48 12.47
C LEU A 28 -7.62 -31.57 12.41
N CYS A 29 -7.68 -32.34 11.32
CA CYS A 29 -8.63 -33.45 11.20
C CYS A 29 -8.38 -34.56 12.23
N THR A 30 -7.12 -34.80 12.61
CA THR A 30 -6.76 -35.83 13.60
C THR A 30 -6.88 -35.36 15.06
N THR A 31 -6.62 -34.09 15.37
CA THR A 31 -6.55 -33.58 16.74
C THR A 31 -7.89 -33.12 17.30
N ILE A 32 -8.75 -32.50 16.48
CA ILE A 32 -10.06 -32.04 16.96
C ILE A 32 -11.01 -33.24 17.16
N GLY A 33 -10.67 -34.40 16.57
CA GLY A 33 -11.45 -35.62 16.67
C GLY A 33 -12.80 -35.49 15.96
N MET A 34 -13.43 -36.63 15.69
CA MET A 34 -14.81 -36.66 15.15
C MET A 34 -15.87 -36.39 16.23
N GLU A 35 -15.46 -36.15 17.48
CA GLU A 35 -16.37 -36.09 18.64
C GLU A 35 -17.10 -34.75 18.78
N ALA A 36 -16.53 -33.65 18.25
CA ALA A 36 -17.16 -32.32 18.27
C ALA A 36 -17.17 -31.68 16.87
N PRO A 37 -17.88 -32.28 15.88
CA PRO A 37 -17.84 -31.83 14.48
C PRO A 37 -18.32 -30.39 14.31
N PHE A 38 -19.22 -29.93 15.20
CA PHE A 38 -19.75 -28.57 15.19
C PHE A 38 -18.71 -27.48 15.50
N VAL A 39 -17.63 -27.79 16.22
CA VAL A 39 -16.53 -26.85 16.51
C VAL A 39 -15.38 -27.06 15.52
N ALA A 40 -15.10 -28.31 15.15
CA ALA A 40 -14.04 -28.65 14.21
C ALA A 40 -14.26 -28.06 12.82
N LEU A 41 -15.48 -28.16 12.31
CA LEU A 41 -15.80 -27.83 10.93
C LEU A 41 -15.69 -26.33 10.62
N PRO A 42 -16.18 -25.40 11.48
CA PRO A 42 -15.96 -23.96 11.29
C PRO A 42 -14.48 -23.55 11.37
N VAL A 43 -13.71 -24.13 12.30
CA VAL A 43 -12.28 -23.83 12.45
C VAL A 43 -11.49 -24.32 11.24
N ALA A 44 -11.77 -25.54 10.77
CA ALA A 44 -11.18 -26.09 9.55
C ALA A 44 -11.56 -25.23 8.33
N ALA A 45 -12.83 -24.85 8.19
CA ALA A 45 -13.29 -23.98 7.11
C ALA A 45 -12.59 -22.60 7.13
N LEU A 46 -12.47 -21.96 8.29
CA LEU A 46 -11.76 -20.69 8.43
C LEU A 46 -10.28 -20.83 8.03
N MET A 47 -9.60 -21.89 8.49
CA MET A 47 -8.21 -22.16 8.14
C MET A 47 -8.04 -22.44 6.64
N LEU A 48 -8.96 -23.20 6.02
CA LEU A 48 -8.99 -23.43 4.58
C LEU A 48 -9.14 -22.11 3.80
N VAL A 49 -10.00 -21.20 4.26
CA VAL A 49 -10.19 -19.88 3.64
C VAL A 49 -8.94 -19.02 3.80
N VAL A 50 -8.35 -18.94 5.01
CA VAL A 50 -7.13 -18.15 5.25
C VAL A 50 -5.96 -18.69 4.42
N LEU A 51 -5.75 -20.01 4.42
CA LEU A 51 -4.65 -20.60 3.68
C LEU A 51 -4.90 -20.57 2.16
N GLY A 52 -6.15 -20.76 1.72
CA GLY A 52 -6.55 -20.62 0.33
C GLY A 52 -6.32 -19.21 -0.19
N THR A 53 -6.68 -18.17 0.58
CA THR A 53 -6.41 -16.77 0.21
C THR A 53 -4.90 -16.48 0.12
N VAL A 54 -4.10 -16.99 1.05
CA VAL A 54 -2.63 -16.90 0.98
C VAL A 54 -2.10 -17.62 -0.26
N PHE A 55 -2.57 -18.82 -0.55
CA PHE A 55 -2.14 -19.59 -1.72
C PHE A 55 -2.49 -18.89 -3.03
N VAL A 56 -3.72 -18.40 -3.17
CA VAL A 56 -4.18 -17.65 -4.35
C VAL A 56 -3.34 -16.39 -4.57
N SER A 57 -2.99 -15.67 -3.50
CA SER A 57 -2.11 -14.49 -3.60
C SER A 57 -0.74 -14.84 -4.18
N ARG A 58 -0.22 -16.06 -3.92
CA ARG A 58 1.09 -16.51 -4.39
C ARG A 58 1.10 -17.01 -5.84
N LEU A 59 -0.06 -17.28 -6.42
CA LEU A 59 -0.18 -17.69 -7.82
C LEU A 59 -0.24 -16.50 -8.78
N SER A 60 -0.24 -15.27 -8.26
CA SER A 60 -0.24 -14.08 -9.09
C SER A 60 1.05 -13.98 -9.93
N LYS A 61 0.87 -13.60 -11.19
CA LYS A 61 1.96 -13.32 -12.13
C LYS A 61 1.57 -12.11 -12.97
N VAL A 62 2.56 -11.26 -13.26
CA VAL A 62 2.42 -10.14 -14.19
C VAL A 62 3.41 -10.33 -15.33
N VAL A 63 2.94 -10.17 -16.56
CA VAL A 63 3.75 -10.14 -17.77
C VAL A 63 3.64 -8.74 -18.37
N LEU A 64 4.79 -8.09 -18.57
CA LEU A 64 4.89 -6.82 -19.26
C LEU A 64 5.55 -7.05 -20.61
N SER A 65 4.84 -6.72 -21.68
CA SER A 65 5.39 -6.68 -23.02
C SER A 65 5.44 -5.24 -23.53
N GLU A 66 5.96 -5.05 -24.74
CA GLU A 66 6.00 -3.73 -25.36
C GLU A 66 4.60 -3.17 -25.66
N ASP A 67 3.61 -4.05 -25.90
CA ASP A 67 2.27 -3.70 -26.38
C ASP A 67 1.17 -3.86 -25.34
N GLU A 68 1.38 -4.71 -24.32
CA GLU A 68 0.35 -5.06 -23.34
C GLU A 68 0.88 -5.35 -21.94
N ILE A 69 -0.05 -5.34 -20.99
CA ILE A 69 0.13 -5.82 -19.62
C ILE A 69 -0.87 -6.94 -19.35
N THR A 70 -0.35 -8.07 -18.86
CA THR A 70 -1.15 -9.23 -18.49
C THR A 70 -0.98 -9.56 -17.02
N THR A 71 -2.07 -9.62 -16.28
CA THR A 71 -2.13 -10.21 -14.94
C THR A 71 -2.75 -11.60 -15.02
N GLN A 72 -2.05 -12.61 -14.50
CA GLN A 72 -2.52 -13.98 -14.40
C GLN A 72 -2.72 -14.34 -12.93
N GLY A 73 -3.90 -14.84 -12.60
CA GLY A 73 -4.24 -15.38 -11.28
C GLY A 73 -4.97 -16.71 -11.38
N LEU A 74 -5.61 -17.13 -10.30
CA LEU A 74 -6.34 -18.41 -10.26
C LEU A 74 -7.53 -18.42 -11.25
N PHE A 75 -8.22 -17.29 -11.39
CA PHE A 75 -9.45 -17.17 -12.20
C PHE A 75 -9.18 -16.82 -13.67
N GLY A 76 -7.95 -17.03 -14.16
CA GLY A 76 -7.56 -16.76 -15.53
C GLY A 76 -6.58 -15.60 -15.69
N ALA A 77 -6.29 -15.29 -16.95
CA ALA A 77 -5.47 -14.16 -17.34
C ALA A 77 -6.37 -13.00 -17.78
N LYS A 78 -6.00 -11.79 -17.36
CA LYS A 78 -6.57 -10.53 -17.85
C LYS A 78 -5.46 -9.75 -18.51
N THR A 79 -5.72 -9.31 -19.73
CA THR A 79 -4.75 -8.63 -20.59
C THR A 79 -5.34 -7.33 -21.07
N LEU A 80 -4.55 -6.28 -21.06
CA LEU A 80 -4.89 -4.98 -21.64
C LEU A 80 -3.73 -4.50 -22.49
N ARG A 81 -4.02 -4.05 -23.70
CA ARG A 81 -3.03 -3.31 -24.50
C ARG A 81 -2.79 -1.96 -23.86
N TRP A 82 -1.57 -1.43 -23.97
CA TRP A 82 -1.24 -0.14 -23.39
C TRP A 82 -2.17 0.97 -23.90
N THR A 83 -2.60 0.90 -25.16
CA THR A 83 -3.52 1.86 -25.79
C THR A 83 -4.97 1.75 -25.31
N GLU A 84 -5.38 0.60 -24.77
CA GLU A 84 -6.75 0.35 -24.34
C GLU A 84 -7.04 0.91 -22.94
N ILE A 85 -5.99 1.20 -22.15
CA ILE A 85 -6.15 1.67 -20.78
C ILE A 85 -6.74 3.08 -20.80
N SER A 86 -7.98 3.26 -20.35
CA SER A 86 -8.65 4.56 -20.36
C SER A 86 -8.46 5.29 -19.01
N ARG A 87 -8.44 4.52 -17.92
CA ARG A 87 -8.45 5.03 -16.55
C ARG A 87 -7.58 4.18 -15.65
N VAL A 88 -6.99 4.83 -14.66
CA VAL A 88 -6.33 4.17 -13.53
C VAL A 88 -7.08 4.45 -12.25
N SER A 89 -7.24 3.44 -11.41
CA SER A 89 -7.72 3.63 -10.04
C SER A 89 -6.95 2.75 -9.08
N GLY A 90 -7.24 2.85 -7.79
CA GLY A 90 -6.61 1.98 -6.80
C GLY A 90 -6.86 2.47 -5.38
N ARG A 91 -6.33 1.71 -4.42
CA ARG A 91 -6.38 2.07 -2.99
C ARG A 91 -5.14 1.52 -2.29
N GLY A 92 -4.59 2.29 -1.35
CA GLY A 92 -3.39 1.88 -0.62
C GLY A 92 -2.22 1.69 -1.58
N ASN A 93 -1.57 0.52 -1.58
CA ASN A 93 -0.40 0.26 -2.43
C ASN A 93 -0.75 -0.38 -3.79
N GLY A 94 -2.02 -0.70 -4.05
CA GLY A 94 -2.46 -1.36 -5.27
C GLY A 94 -2.88 -0.39 -6.37
N ILE A 95 -2.58 -0.73 -7.61
CA ILE A 95 -3.04 -0.03 -8.83
C ILE A 95 -3.97 -0.94 -9.64
N LYS A 96 -4.98 -0.36 -10.28
CA LYS A 96 -5.92 -1.03 -11.19
C LYS A 96 -6.00 -0.24 -12.48
N LEU A 97 -5.82 -0.94 -13.60
CA LEU A 97 -5.89 -0.41 -14.94
C LEU A 97 -7.22 -0.87 -15.54
N HIS A 98 -7.99 0.07 -16.08
CA HIS A 98 -9.30 -0.18 -16.67
C HIS A 98 -9.26 0.15 -18.15
N ASN A 99 -9.94 -0.64 -18.97
CA ASN A 99 -10.19 -0.28 -20.36
C ASN A 99 -11.33 0.75 -20.48
N PHE A 100 -11.59 1.19 -21.71
CA PHE A 100 -12.68 2.14 -22.03
C PHE A 100 -14.06 1.63 -21.61
N ASP A 101 -14.34 0.34 -21.76
CA ASP A 101 -15.66 -0.24 -21.49
C ASP A 101 -15.84 -0.68 -20.01
N GLU A 102 -14.81 -0.50 -19.18
CA GLU A 102 -14.74 -0.94 -17.76
C GLU A 102 -14.99 -2.44 -17.50
N ASP A 103 -15.01 -3.29 -18.53
CA ASP A 103 -15.23 -4.74 -18.41
C ASP A 103 -13.95 -5.51 -18.04
N VAL A 104 -12.79 -5.01 -18.46
CA VAL A 104 -11.49 -5.61 -18.18
C VAL A 104 -10.68 -4.73 -17.23
N THR A 105 -10.45 -5.25 -16.03
CA THR A 105 -9.55 -4.65 -15.04
C THR A 105 -8.30 -5.49 -14.84
N VAL A 106 -7.13 -4.90 -15.10
CA VAL A 106 -5.82 -5.48 -14.79
C VAL A 106 -5.31 -4.88 -13.49
N ALA A 107 -5.07 -5.72 -12.48
CA ALA A 107 -4.66 -5.30 -11.14
C ALA A 107 -3.37 -6.04 -10.74
N PRO A 108 -2.18 -5.48 -11.02
CA PRO A 108 -0.91 -6.06 -10.63
C PRO A 108 -0.82 -6.25 -9.10
N ASP A 109 -0.41 -7.43 -8.66
CA ASP A 109 -0.27 -7.71 -7.24
C ASP A 109 0.93 -6.95 -6.65
N GLN A 110 0.65 -6.12 -5.65
CA GLN A 110 1.62 -5.32 -4.91
C GLN A 110 2.69 -6.14 -4.17
N GLN A 111 2.45 -7.43 -3.91
CA GLN A 111 3.43 -8.30 -3.26
C GLN A 111 4.44 -8.90 -4.23
N LEU A 112 4.26 -8.74 -5.55
CA LEU A 112 5.18 -9.27 -6.55
C LEU A 112 6.61 -8.74 -6.34
N PRO A 113 7.62 -9.55 -6.69
CA PRO A 113 8.99 -9.06 -6.75
C PRO A 113 9.07 -7.93 -7.78
N ARG A 114 9.84 -6.88 -7.46
CA ARG A 114 10.06 -5.72 -8.35
C ARG A 114 8.76 -5.01 -8.78
N TYR A 115 7.73 -5.00 -7.94
CA TYR A 115 6.48 -4.28 -8.20
C TYR A 115 6.72 -2.78 -8.47
N GLU A 116 7.73 -2.18 -7.84
CA GLU A 116 8.19 -0.83 -8.15
C GLU A 116 8.53 -0.63 -9.65
N GLU A 117 9.13 -1.62 -10.30
CA GLU A 117 9.43 -1.58 -11.73
C GLU A 117 8.18 -1.74 -12.60
N ILE A 118 7.20 -2.52 -12.13
CA ILE A 118 5.91 -2.65 -12.80
C ILE A 118 5.23 -1.27 -12.82
N ILE A 119 5.17 -0.59 -11.68
CA ILE A 119 4.62 0.77 -11.57
C ILE A 119 5.39 1.75 -12.46
N GLU A 120 6.72 1.70 -12.45
CA GLU A 120 7.55 2.53 -13.31
C GLU A 120 7.29 2.30 -14.80
N THR A 121 7.09 1.05 -15.21
CA THR A 121 6.79 0.69 -16.59
C THR A 121 5.42 1.20 -17.01
N ILE A 122 4.40 1.07 -16.14
CA ILE A 122 3.06 1.62 -16.36
C ILE A 122 3.15 3.14 -16.59
N GLY A 123 3.86 3.86 -15.71
CA GLY A 123 4.04 5.31 -15.84
C GLY A 123 4.77 5.74 -17.10
N LYS A 124 5.76 4.96 -17.56
CA LYS A 124 6.47 5.22 -18.82
C LYS A 124 5.62 4.96 -20.06
N LYS A 125 4.79 3.91 -20.03
CA LYS A 125 3.95 3.51 -21.17
C LYS A 125 2.72 4.39 -21.33
N ARG A 126 2.14 4.88 -20.22
CA ARG A 126 0.95 5.74 -20.21
C ARG A 126 1.11 6.94 -19.27
N PRO A 127 2.05 7.86 -19.56
CA PRO A 127 2.28 9.04 -18.72
C PRO A 127 1.08 10.00 -18.71
N ASP A 128 0.27 9.97 -19.78
CA ASP A 128 -0.96 10.75 -19.95
C ASP A 128 -2.00 10.49 -18.86
N LEU A 129 -2.07 9.26 -18.35
CA LEU A 129 -3.03 8.87 -17.29
C LEU A 129 -2.68 9.44 -15.90
N PHE A 130 -1.50 10.05 -15.76
CA PHE A 130 -0.97 10.55 -14.50
C PHE A 130 -0.67 12.04 -14.61
N SER A 131 -1.63 12.79 -15.16
CA SER A 131 -1.56 14.24 -15.26
C SER A 131 -1.63 14.90 -13.87
N PRO A 132 -0.70 15.81 -13.54
CA PRO A 132 -0.75 16.62 -12.32
C PRO A 132 -1.99 17.51 -12.21
N LEU A 133 -2.61 17.85 -13.35
CA LEU A 133 -3.80 18.70 -13.38
C LEU A 133 -5.03 17.95 -12.83
N ASP A 134 -5.19 16.69 -13.22
CA ASP A 134 -6.33 15.86 -12.81
C ASP A 134 -6.20 15.39 -11.35
N HIS A 135 -4.98 15.40 -10.82
CA HIS A 135 -4.63 14.93 -9.48
C HIS A 135 -3.89 16.01 -8.69
N SER A 136 -4.31 17.27 -8.82
CA SER A 136 -3.66 18.41 -8.18
C SER A 136 -3.80 18.37 -6.66
N GLU A 137 -4.89 17.83 -6.12
CA GLU A 137 -5.09 17.68 -4.68
C GLU A 137 -5.29 16.21 -4.29
N MET A 138 -4.45 15.70 -3.38
CA MET A 138 -4.48 14.33 -2.89
C MET A 138 -4.60 14.33 -1.37
N LYS A 139 -5.78 13.96 -0.86
CA LYS A 139 -6.07 13.91 0.59
C LYS A 139 -5.87 12.51 1.16
N ARG A 140 -5.60 12.44 2.47
CA ARG A 140 -5.59 11.19 3.22
C ARG A 140 -6.98 10.56 3.23
N GLY A 141 -7.03 9.23 3.09
CA GLY A 141 -8.30 8.51 3.10
C GLY A 141 -8.91 8.44 4.51
N LEU A 142 -10.24 8.39 4.62
CA LEU A 142 -10.94 8.22 5.91
C LEU A 142 -10.44 7.02 6.72
N GLY A 143 -10.00 5.96 6.05
CA GLY A 143 -9.50 4.74 6.68
C GLY A 143 -8.27 4.94 7.57
N SER A 144 -7.44 5.97 7.36
CA SER A 144 -6.35 6.26 8.29
C SER A 144 -6.82 6.95 9.56
N TYR A 145 -7.87 7.77 9.47
CA TYR A 145 -8.45 8.43 10.64
C TYR A 145 -9.22 7.45 11.51
N SER A 146 -9.91 6.47 10.90
CA SER A 146 -10.61 5.43 11.66
C SER A 146 -9.67 4.60 12.53
N GLY A 147 -8.44 4.33 12.07
CA GLY A 147 -7.44 3.62 12.89
C GLY A 147 -7.10 4.40 14.17
N VAL A 148 -6.83 5.70 14.05
CA VAL A 148 -6.56 6.57 15.20
C VAL A 148 -7.76 6.67 16.12
N LEU A 149 -8.97 6.81 15.56
CA LEU A 149 -10.20 6.87 16.34
C LEU A 149 -10.47 5.57 17.11
N ILE A 150 -10.32 4.41 16.47
CA ILE A 150 -10.47 3.10 17.12
C ILE A 150 -9.45 2.95 18.24
N SER A 151 -8.20 3.32 18.00
CA SER A 151 -7.17 3.35 19.05
C SER A 151 -7.59 4.28 20.18
N ALA A 152 -8.01 5.52 19.90
CA ALA A 152 -8.48 6.47 20.92
C ALA A 152 -9.65 5.92 21.75
N LEU A 153 -10.66 5.32 21.12
CA LEU A 153 -11.81 4.74 21.80
C LEU A 153 -11.43 3.53 22.67
N PHE A 154 -10.57 2.64 22.16
CA PHE A 154 -10.04 1.52 22.94
C PHE A 154 -9.37 2.01 24.23
N LEU A 155 -8.64 3.13 24.15
CA LEU A 155 -7.93 3.71 25.28
C LEU A 155 -8.86 4.35 26.31
N VAL A 156 -9.89 5.08 25.85
CA VAL A 156 -10.94 5.59 26.74
C VAL A 156 -11.63 4.43 27.46
N GLY A 157 -11.88 3.32 26.74
CA GLY A 157 -12.43 2.10 27.32
C GLY A 157 -11.51 1.48 28.38
N VAL A 158 -10.21 1.34 28.10
CA VAL A 158 -9.24 0.82 29.07
C VAL A 158 -9.13 1.75 30.29
N ALA A 159 -8.99 3.06 30.10
CA ALA A 159 -8.91 4.02 31.19
C ALA A 159 -10.18 4.02 32.05
N ALA A 160 -11.37 3.96 31.44
CA ALA A 160 -12.63 3.85 32.16
C ALA A 160 -12.73 2.52 32.93
N ALA A 161 -12.31 1.40 32.33
CA ALA A 161 -12.29 0.11 33.02
C ALA A 161 -11.36 0.12 34.24
N PHE A 162 -10.19 0.78 34.16
CA PHE A 162 -9.32 0.96 35.33
C PHE A 162 -9.92 1.90 36.39
N PHE A 163 -10.59 2.99 35.96
CA PHE A 163 -11.17 3.97 36.87
C PHE A 163 -12.41 3.43 37.61
N PHE A 164 -13.27 2.67 36.92
CA PHE A 164 -14.51 2.12 37.49
C PHE A 164 -14.35 0.69 38.03
N GLY A 165 -13.33 -0.05 37.60
CA GLY A 165 -13.12 -1.47 37.94
C GLY A 165 -12.43 -1.72 39.27
N GLY A 166 -11.95 -0.67 39.95
CA GLY A 166 -11.70 -0.68 41.39
C GLY A 166 -10.78 -1.79 41.92
N ASP A 167 -9.47 -1.64 41.71
CA ASP A 167 -8.45 -1.87 42.74
C ASP A 167 -7.17 -1.20 42.24
N LEU A 168 -6.89 0.02 42.74
CA LEU A 168 -5.67 0.77 42.43
C LEU A 168 -4.50 0.11 43.18
N SER A 169 -4.12 -1.09 42.75
CA SER A 169 -2.87 -1.71 43.18
C SER A 169 -1.70 -0.78 42.86
N SER A 170 -0.58 -0.93 43.56
CA SER A 170 0.64 -0.13 43.38
C SER A 170 1.16 -0.07 41.94
N ASP A 171 0.74 -1.04 41.11
CA ASP A 171 1.25 -1.25 39.76
C ASP A 171 0.36 -0.60 38.68
N ALA A 172 -0.88 -0.20 39.03
CA ALA A 172 -1.81 0.45 38.12
C ALA A 172 -1.28 1.76 37.48
N PRO A 173 -0.56 2.64 38.21
CA PRO A 173 0.04 3.85 37.62
C PRO A 173 1.09 3.54 36.55
N VAL A 174 1.85 2.45 36.72
CA VAL A 174 2.90 2.05 35.77
C VAL A 174 2.27 1.58 34.46
N ALA A 175 1.24 0.74 34.52
CA ALA A 175 0.48 0.32 33.35
C ALA A 175 -0.12 1.51 32.59
N PHE A 176 -0.67 2.50 33.31
CA PHE A 176 -1.21 3.72 32.72
C PHE A 176 -0.14 4.54 31.99
N ILE A 177 1.04 4.73 32.61
CA ILE A 177 2.15 5.46 31.99
C ILE A 177 2.65 4.75 30.71
N VAL A 178 2.77 3.42 30.74
CA VAL A 178 3.20 2.64 29.55
C VAL A 178 2.19 2.80 28.42
N ILE A 179 0.90 2.67 28.72
CA ILE A 179 -0.16 2.87 27.73
C ILE A 179 -0.12 4.31 27.20
N ALA A 180 -0.04 5.32 28.07
CA ALA A 180 0.10 6.73 27.70
C ALA A 180 1.30 6.99 26.77
N GLY A 181 2.45 6.39 27.07
CA GLY A 181 3.65 6.47 26.23
C GLY A 181 3.45 5.88 24.84
N ILE A 182 2.87 4.67 24.75
CA ILE A 182 2.54 4.04 23.46
C ILE A 182 1.61 4.94 22.64
N ILE A 183 0.59 5.53 23.28
CA ILE A 183 -0.35 6.45 22.61
C ILE A 183 0.38 7.66 22.06
N LEU A 184 1.22 8.30 22.86
CA LEU A 184 1.91 9.52 22.47
C LEU A 184 2.82 9.25 21.27
N ILE A 185 3.42 8.06 21.19
CA ILE A 185 4.17 7.59 20.02
C ILE A 185 3.25 7.44 18.80
N PHE A 186 2.11 6.74 18.91
CA PHE A 186 1.17 6.57 17.78
C PHE A 186 0.59 7.91 17.30
N LEU A 187 0.21 8.78 18.24
CA LEU A 187 -0.28 10.13 17.94
C LEU A 187 0.81 10.96 17.26
N TRP A 188 2.04 10.92 17.76
CA TRP A 188 3.17 11.59 17.12
C TRP A 188 3.41 11.08 15.69
N MET A 189 3.41 9.76 15.48
CA MET A 189 3.54 9.17 14.14
C MET A 189 2.41 9.62 13.21
N PHE A 190 1.19 9.76 13.73
CA PHE A 190 0.05 10.23 12.96
C PHE A 190 0.17 11.72 12.59
N LEU A 191 0.56 12.56 13.56
CA LEU A 191 0.75 14.01 13.40
C LEU A 191 1.91 14.34 12.46
N ALA A 192 2.98 13.55 12.50
CA ALA A 192 4.16 13.70 11.65
C ALA A 192 3.92 13.28 10.19
N SER A 193 2.79 12.64 9.88
CA SER A 193 2.45 12.22 8.52
C SER A 193 1.65 13.31 7.80
N PRO A 194 1.96 13.59 6.51
CA PRO A 194 1.18 14.53 5.71
C PRO A 194 -0.27 14.05 5.57
N GLN A 195 -1.20 14.99 5.66
CA GLN A 195 -2.66 14.82 5.61
C GLN A 195 -3.21 15.13 4.22
N SER A 196 -2.61 16.10 3.52
CA SER A 196 -2.89 16.31 2.10
C SER A 196 -1.66 16.79 1.37
N LEU A 197 -1.71 16.61 0.07
CA LEU A 197 -0.69 17.01 -0.87
C LEU A 197 -1.36 17.80 -1.97
N THR A 198 -0.89 19.01 -2.23
CA THR A 198 -1.40 19.88 -3.28
C THR A 198 -0.28 20.29 -4.22
N LEU A 199 -0.51 20.15 -5.51
CA LEU A 199 0.37 20.57 -6.59
C LEU A 199 -0.12 21.90 -7.13
N ASP A 200 0.66 22.95 -6.93
CA ASP A 200 0.35 24.30 -7.40
C ASP A 200 1.53 24.85 -8.22
N GLY A 201 1.40 24.77 -9.54
CA GLY A 201 2.43 25.15 -10.49
C GLY A 201 3.75 24.43 -10.21
N ARG A 202 4.77 25.19 -9.78
CA ARG A 202 6.12 24.71 -9.44
C ARG A 202 6.30 24.33 -7.97
N THR A 203 5.23 24.40 -7.18
CA THR A 203 5.28 24.14 -5.74
C THR A 203 4.45 22.92 -5.36
N LEU A 204 4.97 22.18 -4.39
CA LEU A 204 4.35 21.05 -3.73
C LEU A 204 4.03 21.47 -2.29
N GLN A 205 2.75 21.63 -1.98
CA GLN A 205 2.27 21.94 -0.65
C GLN A 205 1.95 20.63 0.08
N LEU A 206 2.61 20.42 1.22
CA LEU A 206 2.38 19.31 2.13
C LEU A 206 1.68 19.83 3.37
N LYS A 207 0.41 19.51 3.53
CA LYS A 207 -0.36 19.89 4.70
C LYS A 207 -0.27 18.80 5.76
N TYR A 208 0.25 19.14 6.93
CA TYR A 208 0.23 18.30 8.13
C TYR A 208 -0.95 18.72 9.01
N LEU A 209 -1.18 18.02 10.13
CA LEU A 209 -2.28 18.40 11.02
C LEU A 209 -2.06 19.76 11.69
N LEU A 210 -0.81 20.09 12.02
CA LEU A 210 -0.44 21.29 12.79
C LEU A 210 0.44 22.28 12.01
N ASN A 211 0.91 21.90 10.82
CA ASN A 211 1.83 22.72 10.04
C ASN A 211 1.60 22.51 8.54
N GLU A 212 2.09 23.44 7.73
CA GLU A 212 2.12 23.32 6.28
C GLU A 212 3.56 23.53 5.80
N LYS A 213 3.98 22.72 4.83
CA LYS A 213 5.31 22.82 4.24
C LYS A 213 5.17 22.93 2.74
N THR A 214 5.59 24.05 2.19
CA THR A 214 5.68 24.26 0.74
C THR A 214 7.10 23.92 0.29
N LEU A 215 7.21 23.13 -0.78
CA LEU A 215 8.47 22.74 -1.40
C LEU A 215 8.46 23.18 -2.86
N SER A 216 9.53 23.79 -3.34
CA SER A 216 9.69 24.01 -4.78
C SER A 216 10.12 22.72 -5.49
N ALA A 217 9.84 22.61 -6.78
CA ALA A 217 10.27 21.46 -7.58
C ALA A 217 11.82 21.28 -7.58
N GLU A 218 12.57 22.39 -7.47
CA GLU A 218 14.04 22.41 -7.46
C GLU A 218 14.63 21.94 -6.12
N GLU A 219 13.89 22.13 -5.02
CA GLU A 219 14.27 21.60 -3.70
C GLU A 219 14.17 20.08 -3.62
N ILE A 220 13.46 19.45 -4.55
CA ILE A 220 13.29 18.01 -4.62
C ILE A 220 14.34 17.45 -5.59
N ALA A 221 15.30 16.69 -5.06
CA ALA A 221 16.32 16.05 -5.88
C ALA A 221 15.77 14.83 -6.62
N SER A 222 14.93 14.01 -5.96
CA SER A 222 14.28 12.87 -6.61
C SER A 222 12.99 12.42 -5.92
N VAL A 223 12.09 11.85 -6.72
CA VAL A 223 10.86 11.20 -6.28
C VAL A 223 11.00 9.69 -6.53
N GLN A 224 10.99 8.89 -5.46
CA GLN A 224 11.19 7.44 -5.54
C GLN A 224 10.02 6.67 -4.93
N PHE A 225 9.68 5.54 -5.54
CA PHE A 225 8.70 4.60 -5.00
C PHE A 225 9.44 3.44 -4.32
N VAL A 226 9.39 3.40 -3.00
CA VAL A 226 10.22 2.51 -2.17
C VAL A 226 9.32 1.68 -1.26
N TYR A 227 9.86 0.58 -0.72
CA TYR A 227 9.16 -0.22 0.28
C TYR A 227 10.04 -0.54 1.49
N THR A 228 9.39 -0.70 2.64
CA THR A 228 9.97 -1.37 3.81
C THR A 228 9.40 -2.78 3.90
N ARG A 229 10.25 -3.77 4.16
CA ARG A 229 9.81 -5.13 4.43
C ARG A 229 9.32 -5.23 5.88
N THR A 230 8.07 -5.59 6.07
CA THR A 230 7.47 -5.84 7.39
C THR A 230 7.12 -7.32 7.55
N ARG A 231 6.73 -7.74 8.77
CA ARG A 231 6.22 -9.10 9.01
C ARG A 231 5.01 -9.44 8.14
N ASN A 232 4.20 -8.43 7.80
CA ASN A 232 2.98 -8.57 7.02
C ASN A 232 3.19 -8.34 5.51
N GLY A 233 4.44 -8.37 5.04
CA GLY A 233 4.80 -8.15 3.64
C GLY A 233 5.39 -6.77 3.37
N LYS A 234 5.32 -6.33 2.11
CA LYS A 234 5.88 -5.04 1.70
C LYS A 234 4.93 -3.89 2.02
N GLN A 235 5.46 -2.85 2.67
CA GLN A 235 4.77 -1.59 2.86
C GLN A 235 5.44 -0.51 2.02
N TYR A 236 4.73 -0.04 1.00
CA TYR A 236 5.23 0.98 0.08
C TYR A 236 5.07 2.38 0.64
N TYR A 237 5.94 3.28 0.21
CA TYR A 237 5.89 4.72 0.47
C TYR A 237 6.59 5.47 -0.66
N ILE A 238 6.26 6.76 -0.81
CA ILE A 238 6.97 7.65 -1.72
C ILE A 238 8.04 8.38 -0.91
N ALA A 239 9.28 8.32 -1.37
CA ALA A 239 10.39 9.06 -0.81
C ALA A 239 10.66 10.29 -1.67
N LEU A 240 10.48 11.48 -1.08
CA LEU A 240 10.93 12.75 -1.66
C LEU A 240 12.29 13.07 -1.07
N ASN A 241 13.35 12.85 -1.84
CA ASN A 241 14.70 13.19 -1.43
C ASN A 241 14.94 14.67 -1.75
N LEU A 242 15.33 15.45 -0.76
CA LEU A 242 15.54 16.89 -0.91
C LEU A 242 16.99 17.19 -1.33
N ALA A 243 17.19 18.27 -2.10
CA ALA A 243 18.51 18.71 -2.56
C ALA A 243 19.44 19.10 -1.39
N GLY A 244 18.88 19.71 -0.34
CA GLY A 244 19.59 20.07 0.89
C GLY A 244 19.88 18.91 1.84
N GLY A 245 19.60 17.67 1.42
CA GLY A 245 19.65 16.49 2.28
C GLY A 245 18.33 16.27 3.02
N GLY A 246 18.10 15.02 3.41
CA GLY A 246 16.87 14.58 4.05
C GLY A 246 15.85 13.99 3.08
N THR A 247 14.92 13.22 3.65
CA THR A 247 13.90 12.48 2.90
C THR A 247 12.55 12.66 3.57
N ILE A 248 11.55 13.11 2.82
CA ILE A 248 10.17 13.14 3.27
C ILE A 248 9.47 11.87 2.79
N ARG A 249 8.87 11.14 3.74
CA ARG A 249 8.11 9.93 3.47
C ARG A 249 6.62 10.25 3.34
N ILE A 250 6.03 9.92 2.20
CA ILE A 250 4.59 10.05 1.95
C ILE A 250 3.96 8.66 1.90
N SER A 251 2.87 8.46 2.64
CA SER A 251 2.09 7.23 2.65
C SER A 251 0.66 7.48 3.13
N GLY A 252 -0.23 6.51 2.95
CA GLY A 252 -1.58 6.55 3.53
C GLY A 252 -2.55 7.54 2.87
N LEU A 253 -2.22 8.06 1.68
CA LEU A 253 -3.13 8.89 0.90
C LEU A 253 -4.39 8.10 0.48
N GLY A 254 -5.49 8.81 0.24
CA GLY A 254 -6.77 8.23 -0.18
C GLY A 254 -6.71 7.70 -1.61
N VAL A 255 -5.99 8.42 -2.48
CA VAL A 255 -5.59 7.93 -3.80
C VAL A 255 -4.53 6.85 -3.63
N SER A 256 -4.50 5.87 -4.56
CA SER A 256 -3.46 4.84 -4.51
C SER A 256 -2.06 5.44 -4.58
N LEU A 257 -1.17 4.91 -3.75
CA LEU A 257 0.20 5.36 -3.66
C LEU A 257 0.97 5.25 -5.00
N PRO A 258 0.79 4.20 -5.83
CA PRO A 258 1.38 4.17 -7.17
C PRO A 258 0.90 5.31 -8.09
N VAL A 259 -0.39 5.66 -8.04
CA VAL A 259 -0.93 6.79 -8.82
C VAL A 259 -0.31 8.09 -8.33
N THR A 260 -0.32 8.34 -7.02
CA THR A 260 0.31 9.54 -6.44
C THR A 260 1.79 9.63 -6.81
N TYR A 261 2.51 8.50 -6.76
CA TYR A 261 3.90 8.44 -7.14
C TYR A 261 4.12 8.89 -8.59
N LEU A 262 3.35 8.34 -9.53
CA LEU A 262 3.50 8.65 -10.95
C LEU A 262 3.10 10.10 -11.26
N VAL A 263 2.04 10.61 -10.62
CA VAL A 263 1.64 12.02 -10.71
C VAL A 263 2.76 12.94 -10.21
N LEU A 264 3.30 12.68 -9.01
CA LEU A 264 4.39 13.45 -8.44
C LEU A 264 5.65 13.40 -9.29
N LYS A 265 5.96 12.23 -9.86
CA LYS A 265 7.10 12.05 -10.74
C LYS A 265 6.94 12.87 -12.03
N ASN A 266 5.77 12.83 -12.66
CA ASN A 266 5.48 13.61 -13.87
C ASN A 266 5.52 15.11 -13.59
N TRP A 267 4.92 15.55 -12.48
CA TRP A 267 4.97 16.93 -12.02
C TRP A 267 6.41 17.40 -11.78
N HIS A 268 7.21 16.61 -11.06
CA HIS A 268 8.60 16.94 -10.75
C HIS A 268 9.44 17.02 -12.02
N ARG A 269 9.27 16.06 -12.95
CA ARG A 269 9.95 16.07 -14.24
C ARG A 269 9.62 17.33 -15.05
N ALA A 270 8.34 17.70 -15.13
CA ALA A 270 7.90 18.86 -15.90
C ALA A 270 8.45 20.18 -15.34
N ASN A 271 8.51 20.31 -14.01
CA ASN A 271 8.84 21.58 -13.35
C ASN A 271 10.32 21.74 -12.98
N ALA A 272 11.02 20.65 -12.65
CA ALA A 272 12.43 20.69 -12.26
C ALA A 272 13.39 20.52 -13.46
N GLN A 273 13.02 19.72 -14.47
CA GLN A 273 13.89 19.47 -15.64
C GLN A 273 13.58 20.39 -16.81
N GLY A 274 12.36 20.95 -16.89
CA GLY A 274 11.97 21.91 -17.92
C GLY A 274 12.75 23.23 -17.89
N SER A 275 13.31 23.61 -16.74
CA SER A 275 14.20 24.78 -16.62
C SER A 275 15.58 24.56 -17.27
N SER A 276 16.00 23.31 -17.50
CA SER A 276 17.31 22.99 -18.09
C SER A 276 17.31 22.95 -19.62
N ALA A 277 16.15 22.79 -20.25
CA ALA A 277 16.03 22.61 -21.70
C ALA A 277 16.01 23.92 -22.51
N ASN A 278 15.94 25.08 -21.86
CA ASN A 278 15.94 26.41 -22.50
C ASN A 278 17.29 27.16 -22.34
N LEU A 279 18.38 26.46 -22.03
CA LEU A 279 19.72 27.04 -21.87
C LEU A 279 20.75 26.53 -22.89
N HIS A 280 20.31 25.97 -24.03
CA HIS A 280 21.16 25.59 -25.15
C HIS A 280 20.66 26.14 -26.48
#